data_AF-A0A8J7IJ31-F1
#
_entry.id   AF-A0A8J7IJ31-F1
#
_cell.length_a   1.000
_cell.length_b   1.000
_cell.length_c   1.000
_cell.angle_alpha   90.00
_cell.angle_beta   90.00
_cell.angle_gamma   90.00
#
_symmetry.space_group_name_H-M   'P 1'
#
loop_
_entity.id
_entity.type
_entity.pdbx_description
1 polymer ?
#
loop_
_entity_poly.entity_id
_entity_poly.type
_entity_poly.pdbx_seq_one_letter_code
_entity_poly.pdbx_strand_id
1 'polypeptide(L)'
;MKKLDWPQVFACAVAGIVGGLIFTLVMAKSAVWAGIIGISAGEWLQAGAAVIGVFLTVQGTLWLEKQNRKRERKEEQRLMREALGMLKAVLPSASQPVDAEWDLSKRILMTQVHYEIVRVGMESLAYARQNYQVRSYNLWNSLSSIDLHHAIRRERLIREENIVRRNGISENVLAISREQIEEYASELIQPVNAAIKALSEERA
;
A
#
# COMPACT_ATOMS: atom_id res chain seq x y z
N MET A 1 3.90 21.88 8.45
CA MET A 1 2.54 22.44 8.67
C MET A 1 1.70 22.17 7.42
N LYS A 2 0.61 21.39 7.52
CA LYS A 2 -0.23 21.04 6.37
C LYS A 2 -1.05 22.27 5.95
N LYS A 3 -0.99 22.64 4.67
CA LYS A 3 -1.82 23.71 4.11
C LYS A 3 -3.28 23.26 4.21
N LEU A 4 -4.10 24.01 4.95
CA LEU A 4 -5.56 23.86 4.93
C LEU A 4 -6.02 24.04 3.48
N ASP A 5 -6.81 23.11 2.95
CA ASP A 5 -7.49 23.28 1.66
C ASP A 5 -8.58 24.34 1.83
N TRP A 6 -8.18 25.61 1.75
CA TRP A 6 -9.03 26.79 1.77
C TRP A 6 -10.28 26.68 0.89
N PRO A 7 -10.25 26.07 -0.31
CA PRO A 7 -11.46 25.90 -1.11
C PRO A 7 -12.51 25.01 -0.46
N GLN A 8 -12.11 23.96 0.28
CA GLN A 8 -13.06 23.08 0.98
C GLN A 8 -13.64 23.74 2.23
N VAL A 9 -12.82 24.49 2.97
CA VAL A 9 -13.29 25.27 4.11
C VAL A 9 -14.25 26.37 3.65
N PHE A 10 -13.95 27.03 2.53
CA PHE A 10 -14.81 28.03 1.93
C PHE A 10 -16.11 27.41 1.40
N ALA A 11 -16.05 26.26 0.72
CA ALA A 11 -17.25 25.56 0.26
C ALA A 11 -18.14 25.09 1.42
N CYS A 12 -17.55 24.63 2.54
CA CYS A 12 -18.32 24.26 3.73
C CYS A 12 -18.91 25.49 4.44
N ALA A 13 -18.18 26.60 4.50
CA ALA A 13 -18.66 27.85 5.07
C ALA A 13 -19.81 28.43 4.22
N VAL A 14 -19.67 28.44 2.89
CA VAL A 14 -20.72 28.89 1.96
C VAL A 14 -21.93 27.96 2.03
N ALA A 15 -21.75 26.64 2.04
CA ALA A 15 -22.86 25.69 2.19
C ALA A 15 -23.56 25.83 3.56
N GLY A 16 -22.81 26.10 4.63
CA GLY A 16 -23.37 26.37 5.96
C GLY A 16 -24.14 27.69 6.02
N ILE A 17 -23.63 28.74 5.39
CA ILE A 17 -24.31 30.05 5.31
C ILE A 17 -25.55 29.96 4.43
N VAL A 18 -25.46 29.33 3.26
CA VAL A 18 -26.59 29.16 2.33
C VAL A 18 -27.64 28.22 2.93
N GLY A 19 -27.22 27.11 3.54
CA GLY A 19 -28.12 26.20 4.26
C GLY A 19 -28.79 26.87 5.46
N GLY A 20 -28.05 27.67 6.23
CA GLY A 20 -28.57 28.45 7.34
C GLY A 20 -29.54 29.55 6.90
N LEU A 21 -29.27 30.24 5.78
CA LEU A 21 -30.14 31.26 5.19
C LEU A 21 -31.42 30.66 4.61
N ILE A 22 -31.32 29.53 3.91
CA ILE A 22 -32.50 28.82 3.39
C ILE A 22 -33.34 28.27 4.55
N PHE A 23 -32.70 27.71 5.57
CA PHE A 23 -33.39 27.24 6.78
C PHE A 23 -34.10 28.40 7.49
N THR A 24 -33.45 29.54 7.69
CA THR A 24 -34.10 30.71 8.31
C THR A 24 -35.20 31.32 7.44
N LEU A 25 -35.07 31.36 6.12
CA LEU A 25 -36.11 31.86 5.22
C LEU A 25 -37.35 30.96 5.16
N VAL A 26 -37.15 29.64 5.10
CA VAL A 26 -38.23 28.66 5.11
C VAL A 26 -38.88 28.62 6.51
N MET A 27 -38.07 28.69 7.57
CA MET A 27 -38.54 28.62 8.95
C MET A 27 -39.12 29.93 9.49
N ALA A 28 -38.75 31.09 8.95
CA ALA A 28 -39.39 32.35 9.32
C ALA A 28 -40.88 32.36 8.96
N LYS A 29 -41.26 31.68 7.86
CA LYS A 29 -42.67 31.51 7.47
C LYS A 29 -43.44 30.57 8.41
N SER A 30 -42.79 29.53 8.95
CA SER A 30 -43.41 28.60 9.92
C SER A 30 -43.32 29.08 11.37
N ALA A 31 -42.38 29.96 11.74
CA ALA A 31 -42.33 30.60 13.06
C ALA A 31 -43.51 31.56 13.28
N VAL A 32 -43.96 32.24 12.23
CA VAL A 32 -45.20 33.04 12.24
C VAL A 32 -46.44 32.15 12.49
N TRP A 33 -46.44 30.93 11.97
CA TRP A 33 -47.48 29.93 12.26
C TRP A 33 -47.32 29.25 13.63
N ALA A 34 -46.10 29.03 14.11
CA ALA A 34 -45.83 28.40 15.41
C ALA A 34 -46.23 29.31 16.60
N GLY A 35 -46.18 30.64 16.43
CA GLY A 35 -46.74 31.60 17.38
C GLY A 35 -48.26 31.45 17.58
N ILE A 36 -48.97 30.82 16.64
CA ILE A 36 -50.42 30.51 16.74
C ILE A 36 -50.66 29.18 17.47
N ILE A 37 -49.68 28.27 17.53
CA ILE A 37 -49.83 26.89 18.03
C ILE A 37 -49.18 26.71 19.43
N GLY A 38 -48.59 27.77 19.99
CA GLY A 38 -48.12 27.77 21.40
C GLY A 38 -46.81 27.03 21.67
N ILE A 39 -46.03 26.68 20.64
CA ILE A 39 -44.73 26.04 20.81
C ILE A 39 -43.67 27.13 21.08
N SER A 40 -42.89 26.97 22.16
CA SER A 40 -41.95 28.01 22.59
C SER A 40 -40.79 28.16 21.62
N ALA A 41 -40.32 29.39 21.38
CA ALA A 41 -39.18 29.66 20.50
C ALA A 41 -37.89 28.93 20.93
N GLY A 42 -37.77 28.56 22.21
CA GLY A 42 -36.65 27.81 22.76
C GLY A 42 -36.59 26.34 22.29
N GLU A 43 -37.74 25.66 22.21
CA GLU A 43 -37.82 24.26 21.75
C GLU A 43 -37.45 24.14 20.26
N TRP A 44 -37.81 25.14 19.46
CA TRP A 44 -37.46 25.21 18.04
C TRP A 44 -35.97 25.47 17.80
N LEU A 45 -35.37 26.39 18.56
CA LEU A 45 -33.94 26.63 18.51
C LEU A 45 -33.15 25.39 18.94
N GLN A 46 -33.63 24.66 19.95
CA GLN A 46 -33.03 23.42 20.41
C GLN A 46 -33.12 22.31 19.35
N ALA A 47 -34.27 22.17 18.66
CA ALA A 47 -34.41 21.24 17.55
C ALA A 47 -33.48 21.59 16.37
N GLY A 48 -33.37 22.88 16.01
CA GLY A 48 -32.44 23.35 14.98
C GLY A 48 -30.97 23.09 15.35
N ALA A 49 -30.58 23.38 16.59
CA ALA A 49 -29.24 23.10 17.10
C ALA A 49 -28.93 21.60 17.11
N ALA A 50 -29.90 20.73 17.43
CA ALA A 50 -29.74 19.29 17.39
C ALA A 50 -29.51 18.78 15.96
N VAL A 51 -30.26 19.27 14.96
CA VAL A 51 -30.08 18.89 13.55
C VAL A 51 -28.71 19.32 13.03
N ILE A 52 -28.27 20.55 13.35
CA ILE A 52 -26.94 21.04 13.00
C ILE A 52 -25.85 20.21 13.68
N GLY A 53 -26.02 19.88 14.97
CA GLY A 53 -25.10 19.05 15.73
C GLY A 53 -24.91 17.65 15.14
N VAL A 54 -26.00 16.99 14.76
CA VAL A 54 -25.95 15.68 14.09
C VAL A 54 -25.25 15.79 12.73
N PHE A 55 -25.59 16.80 11.93
CA PHE A 55 -24.97 17.00 10.62
C PHE A 55 -23.45 17.23 10.71
N LEU A 56 -23.00 18.10 11.63
CA LEU A 56 -21.58 18.34 11.87
C LEU A 56 -20.86 17.10 12.39
N THR A 57 -21.52 16.30 13.24
CA THR A 57 -20.95 15.03 13.74
C THR A 57 -20.75 14.04 12.61
N VAL A 58 -21.76 13.85 11.75
CA VAL A 58 -21.68 12.96 10.57
C VAL A 58 -20.58 13.40 9.60
N GLN A 59 -20.50 14.70 9.29
CA GLN A 59 -19.44 15.23 8.43
C GLN A 59 -18.06 15.09 9.07
N GLY A 60 -17.96 15.32 10.38
CA GLY A 60 -16.74 15.13 11.16
C GLY A 60 -16.26 13.68 11.13
N THR A 61 -17.17 12.71 11.33
CA THR A 61 -16.84 11.28 11.26
C THR A 61 -16.42 10.85 9.86
N LEU A 62 -17.12 11.30 8.82
CA LEU A 62 -16.75 11.01 7.42
C LEU A 62 -15.40 11.62 7.06
N TRP A 63 -15.08 12.80 7.58
CA TRP A 63 -13.79 13.44 7.37
C TRP A 63 -12.65 12.69 8.07
N LEU A 64 -12.85 12.26 9.32
CA LEU A 64 -11.88 11.45 10.08
C LEU A 64 -11.63 10.11 9.38
N GLU A 65 -12.69 9.44 8.95
CA GLU A 65 -12.59 8.17 8.23
C GLU A 65 -11.85 8.35 6.89
N LYS A 66 -12.17 9.41 6.14
CA LYS A 66 -11.45 9.76 4.91
C LYS A 66 -9.98 10.08 5.18
N GLN A 67 -9.65 10.69 6.32
CA GLN A 67 -8.28 10.98 6.70
C GLN A 67 -7.51 9.70 7.09
N ASN A 68 -8.14 8.80 7.84
CA ASN A 68 -7.56 7.51 8.23
C ASN A 68 -7.30 6.63 7.00
N ARG A 69 -8.31 6.48 6.12
CA ARG A 69 -8.14 5.79 4.83
C ARG A 69 -7.02 6.38 3.97
N LYS A 70 -6.82 7.71 4.01
CA LYS A 70 -5.69 8.36 3.32
C LYS A 70 -4.33 8.04 3.94
N ARG A 71 -4.25 7.83 5.26
CA ARG A 71 -3.02 7.44 5.96
C ARG A 71 -2.69 5.97 5.70
N GLU A 72 -3.67 5.08 5.89
CA GLU A 72 -3.56 3.65 5.59
C GLU A 72 -3.05 3.42 4.17
N ARG A 73 -3.68 4.07 3.17
CA ARG A 73 -3.22 3.98 1.77
C ARG A 73 -1.77 4.41 1.57
N LYS A 74 -1.30 5.43 2.27
CA LYS A 74 0.10 5.88 2.14
C LYS A 74 1.05 4.87 2.74
N GLU A 75 0.65 4.22 3.82
CA GLU A 75 1.42 3.18 4.49
C GLU A 75 1.45 1.90 3.65
N GLU A 76 0.32 1.45 3.12
CA GLU A 76 0.22 0.34 2.17
C GLU A 76 1.11 0.56 0.93
N GLN A 77 1.04 1.75 0.31
CA GLN A 77 1.91 2.12 -0.82
C GLN A 77 3.38 2.15 -0.45
N ARG A 78 3.70 2.60 0.78
CA ARG A 78 5.07 2.62 1.28
C ARG A 78 5.61 1.21 1.44
N LEU A 79 4.85 0.30 2.06
CA LEU A 79 5.23 -1.10 2.23
C LEU A 79 5.47 -1.79 0.88
N MET A 80 4.57 -1.59 -0.09
CA MET A 80 4.74 -2.12 -1.44
C MET A 80 6.00 -1.59 -2.12
N ARG A 81 6.30 -0.30 -1.98
CA ARG A 81 7.51 0.31 -2.52
C ARG A 81 8.78 -0.21 -1.83
N GLU A 82 8.76 -0.36 -0.52
CA GLU A 82 9.89 -0.87 0.25
C GLU A 82 10.18 -2.33 -0.14
N ALA A 83 9.16 -3.17 -0.25
CA ALA A 83 9.32 -4.56 -0.69
C ALA A 83 9.86 -4.68 -2.12
N LEU A 84 9.26 -3.97 -3.09
CA LEU A 84 9.76 -3.95 -4.47
C LEU A 84 11.16 -3.32 -4.57
N GLY A 85 11.44 -2.29 -3.77
CA GLY A 85 12.74 -1.63 -3.69
C GLY A 85 13.84 -2.56 -3.17
N MET A 86 13.52 -3.37 -2.15
CA MET A 86 14.42 -4.41 -1.64
C MET A 86 14.74 -5.43 -2.74
N LEU A 87 13.72 -5.95 -3.43
CA LEU A 87 13.94 -6.87 -4.55
C LEU A 87 14.77 -6.23 -5.67
N LYS A 88 14.49 -4.98 -6.05
CA LYS A 88 15.26 -4.26 -7.08
C LYS A 88 16.74 -4.09 -6.69
N ALA A 89 17.05 -3.91 -5.41
CA ALA A 89 18.43 -3.77 -4.94
C ALA A 89 19.18 -5.11 -4.95
N VAL A 90 18.46 -6.22 -4.69
CA VAL A 90 19.06 -7.53 -4.42
C VAL A 90 19.18 -8.39 -5.67
N LEU A 91 18.16 -8.38 -6.54
CA LEU A 91 18.11 -9.22 -7.73
C LEU A 91 19.34 -9.06 -8.64
N PRO A 92 19.89 -7.85 -8.88
CA PRO A 92 21.12 -7.71 -9.66
C PRO A 92 22.31 -8.45 -9.04
N SER A 93 22.49 -8.37 -7.72
CA SER A 93 23.57 -9.08 -7.01
C SER A 93 23.37 -10.60 -7.07
N ALA A 94 22.14 -11.07 -6.94
CA ALA A 94 21.82 -12.49 -7.00
C ALA A 94 21.90 -13.08 -8.42
N SER A 95 21.72 -12.24 -9.45
CA SER A 95 21.81 -12.64 -10.86
C SER A 95 23.23 -12.70 -11.40
N GLN A 96 24.20 -12.12 -10.69
CA GLN A 96 25.59 -12.09 -11.12
C GLN A 96 26.34 -13.34 -10.70
N PRO A 97 27.26 -13.81 -11.56
CA PRO A 97 28.12 -14.91 -11.19
C PRO A 97 29.06 -14.50 -10.04
N VAL A 98 29.02 -15.23 -8.93
CA VAL A 98 30.06 -15.22 -7.89
C VAL A 98 31.43 -15.59 -8.50
N ASP A 99 32.47 -14.85 -8.15
CA ASP A 99 33.83 -15.05 -8.65
C ASP A 99 34.34 -16.48 -8.41
N ALA A 100 34.91 -17.06 -9.46
CA ALA A 100 35.53 -18.38 -9.40
C ALA A 100 36.81 -18.38 -8.54
N GLU A 101 37.43 -17.21 -8.34
CA GLU A 101 38.63 -17.01 -7.52
C GLU A 101 38.35 -17.06 -6.01
N TRP A 102 37.09 -17.05 -5.59
CA TRP A 102 36.74 -17.11 -4.18
C TRP A 102 36.84 -18.54 -3.63
N ASP A 103 37.33 -18.65 -2.38
CA ASP A 103 37.31 -19.90 -1.64
C ASP A 103 35.90 -20.51 -1.57
N LEU A 104 35.83 -21.85 -1.59
CA LEU A 104 34.57 -22.59 -1.57
C LEU A 104 33.65 -22.16 -0.41
N SER A 105 34.19 -21.99 0.79
CA SER A 105 33.43 -21.53 1.97
C SER A 105 32.79 -20.16 1.75
N LYS A 106 33.50 -19.23 1.09
CA LYS A 106 32.99 -17.89 0.79
C LYS A 106 31.91 -17.94 -0.30
N ARG A 107 32.08 -18.81 -1.30
CA ARG A 107 31.07 -19.05 -2.35
C ARG A 107 29.79 -19.66 -1.78
N ILE A 108 29.91 -20.61 -0.85
CA ILE A 108 28.76 -21.20 -0.14
C ILE A 108 28.02 -20.10 0.63
N LEU A 109 28.74 -19.33 1.47
CA LEU A 109 28.14 -18.26 2.26
C LEU A 109 27.38 -17.25 1.38
N MET A 110 28.01 -16.76 0.31
CA MET A 110 27.36 -15.77 -0.55
C MET A 110 26.16 -16.34 -1.32
N THR A 111 26.22 -17.62 -1.70
CA THR A 111 25.07 -18.29 -2.30
C THR A 111 23.91 -18.39 -1.29
N GLN A 112 24.18 -18.75 -0.03
CA GLN A 112 23.17 -18.76 1.04
C GLN A 112 22.55 -17.38 1.24
N VAL A 113 23.37 -16.33 1.27
CA VAL A 113 22.92 -14.94 1.40
C VAL A 113 22.01 -14.55 0.24
N HIS A 114 22.35 -14.90 -1.01
CA HIS A 114 21.50 -14.63 -2.17
C HIS A 114 20.13 -15.32 -2.05
N TYR A 115 20.11 -16.60 -1.67
CA TYR A 115 18.86 -17.32 -1.42
C TYR A 115 18.01 -16.67 -0.33
N GLU A 116 18.63 -16.32 0.80
CA GLU A 116 17.93 -15.74 1.94
C GLU A 116 17.34 -14.37 1.62
N ILE A 117 18.11 -13.47 0.99
CA ILE A 117 17.62 -12.13 0.71
C ILE A 117 16.52 -12.15 -0.35
N VAL A 118 16.63 -13.02 -1.39
CA VAL A 118 15.56 -13.19 -2.38
C VAL A 118 14.29 -13.74 -1.70
N ARG A 119 14.41 -14.73 -0.81
CA ARG A 119 13.28 -15.27 -0.05
C ARG A 119 12.61 -14.19 0.81
N VAL A 120 13.38 -13.45 1.60
CA VAL A 120 12.87 -12.37 2.47
C VAL A 120 12.22 -11.25 1.65
N GLY A 121 12.79 -10.88 0.50
CA GLY A 121 12.20 -9.90 -0.41
C GLY A 121 10.85 -10.35 -0.96
N MET A 122 10.72 -11.62 -1.35
CA MET A 122 9.46 -12.19 -1.83
C MET A 122 8.40 -12.30 -0.71
N GLU A 123 8.80 -12.68 0.50
CA GLU A 123 7.91 -12.72 1.68
C GLU A 123 7.40 -11.32 2.05
N SER A 124 8.29 -10.32 2.01
CA SER A 124 7.93 -8.91 2.24
C SER A 124 6.94 -8.41 1.18
N LEU A 125 7.14 -8.79 -0.09
CA LEU A 125 6.23 -8.45 -1.17
C LEU A 125 4.86 -9.13 -0.99
N ALA A 126 4.84 -10.42 -0.61
CA ALA A 126 3.61 -11.15 -0.34
C ALA A 126 2.82 -10.51 0.81
N TYR A 127 3.51 -10.13 1.90
CA TYR A 127 2.89 -9.42 3.03
C TYR A 127 2.33 -8.06 2.62
N ALA A 128 3.09 -7.28 1.84
CA ALA A 128 2.61 -5.99 1.34
C ALA A 128 1.37 -6.16 0.44
N ARG A 129 1.35 -7.22 -0.39
CA ARG A 129 0.25 -7.52 -1.31
C ARG A 129 -1.05 -7.90 -0.60
N GLN A 130 -1.00 -8.60 0.53
CA GLN A 130 -2.21 -8.97 1.30
C GLN A 130 -3.01 -7.74 1.73
N ASN A 131 -2.31 -6.62 1.98
CA ASN A 131 -2.92 -5.39 2.49
C ASN A 131 -3.11 -4.31 1.41
N TYR A 132 -2.55 -4.50 0.20
CA TYR A 132 -2.57 -3.49 -0.85
C TYR A 132 -3.74 -3.70 -1.83
N GLN A 133 -4.62 -2.71 -1.94
CA GLN A 133 -5.63 -2.69 -3.00
C GLN A 133 -5.03 -2.20 -4.33
N VAL A 134 -4.71 -3.15 -5.22
CA VAL A 134 -4.25 -2.85 -6.58
C VAL A 134 -5.38 -2.25 -7.41
N ARG A 135 -5.14 -1.11 -8.07
CA ARG A 135 -6.15 -0.42 -8.90
C ARG A 135 -5.76 -0.34 -10.37
N SER A 136 -4.47 -0.26 -10.65
CA SER A 136 -3.93 -0.30 -12.01
C SER A 136 -3.84 -1.75 -12.50
N TYR A 137 -4.41 -1.98 -13.68
CA TYR A 137 -4.27 -3.26 -14.38
C TYR A 137 -2.80 -3.59 -14.66
N ASN A 138 -1.97 -2.59 -14.99
CA ASN A 138 -0.54 -2.79 -15.27
C ASN A 138 0.23 -3.24 -14.03
N LEU A 139 -0.09 -2.64 -12.87
CA LEU A 139 0.50 -3.04 -11.60
C LEU A 139 0.04 -4.44 -11.22
N TRP A 140 -1.25 -4.73 -11.38
CA TRP A 140 -1.81 -6.07 -11.12
C TRP A 140 -1.15 -7.13 -11.99
N ASN A 141 -1.00 -6.88 -13.29
CA ASN A 141 -0.37 -7.81 -14.23
C ASN A 141 1.11 -8.06 -13.88
N SER A 142 1.85 -6.99 -13.58
CA SER A 142 3.28 -7.09 -13.21
C SER A 142 3.47 -7.87 -11.90
N LEU A 143 2.67 -7.58 -10.88
CA LEU A 143 2.71 -8.31 -9.62
C LEU A 143 2.26 -9.77 -9.79
N SER A 144 1.26 -10.04 -10.64
CA SER A 144 0.81 -11.42 -10.91
C SER A 144 1.84 -12.23 -11.68
N SER A 145 2.63 -11.61 -12.56
CA SER A 145 3.79 -12.25 -13.18
C SER A 145 4.84 -12.64 -12.14
N ILE A 146 5.17 -11.74 -11.20
CA ILE A 146 6.11 -12.04 -10.10
C ILE A 146 5.61 -13.23 -9.28
N ASP A 147 4.33 -13.23 -8.90
CA ASP A 147 3.72 -14.32 -8.14
C ASP A 147 3.78 -15.66 -8.90
N LEU A 148 3.56 -15.64 -10.21
CA LEU A 148 3.61 -16.83 -11.05
C LEU A 148 5.02 -17.41 -11.13
N HIS A 149 6.04 -16.58 -11.38
CA HIS A 149 7.44 -17.01 -11.34
C HIS A 149 7.82 -17.59 -9.97
N HIS A 150 7.37 -16.94 -8.90
CA HIS A 150 7.64 -17.42 -7.55
C HIS A 150 6.92 -18.73 -7.25
N ALA A 151 5.63 -18.86 -7.56
CA ALA A 151 4.84 -20.06 -7.27
C ALA A 151 5.43 -21.32 -7.93
N ILE A 152 5.92 -21.20 -9.17
CA ILE A 152 6.52 -22.31 -9.92
C ILE A 152 7.87 -22.73 -9.30
N ARG A 153 8.71 -21.77 -8.91
CA ARG A 153 10.10 -22.04 -8.48
C ARG A 153 10.28 -22.13 -6.96
N ARG A 154 9.32 -21.69 -6.14
CA ARG A 154 9.43 -21.60 -4.67
C ARG A 154 9.89 -22.89 -4.01
N GLU A 155 9.23 -24.02 -4.30
CA GLU A 155 9.61 -25.30 -3.68
C GLU A 155 11.02 -25.72 -4.07
N ARG A 156 11.42 -25.47 -5.32
CA ARG A 156 12.78 -25.76 -5.78
C ARG A 156 13.79 -24.90 -5.03
N LEU A 157 13.55 -23.59 -4.93
CA LEU A 157 14.44 -22.67 -4.22
C LEU A 157 14.61 -23.06 -2.75
N ILE A 158 13.54 -23.46 -2.06
CA ILE A 158 13.60 -23.94 -0.67
C ILE A 158 14.43 -25.23 -0.57
N ARG A 159 14.28 -26.15 -1.53
CA ARG A 159 15.10 -27.37 -1.56
C ARG A 159 16.58 -27.05 -1.78
N GLU A 160 16.90 -26.19 -2.74
CA GLU A 160 18.27 -25.76 -3.02
C GLU A 160 18.88 -25.00 -1.84
N GLU A 161 18.16 -24.07 -1.23
CA GLU A 161 18.61 -23.36 -0.02
C GLU A 161 18.98 -24.36 1.09
N ASN A 162 18.14 -25.37 1.30
CA ASN A 162 18.41 -26.42 2.30
C ASN A 162 19.61 -27.30 1.93
N ILE A 163 19.87 -27.53 0.64
CA ILE A 163 21.07 -28.24 0.18
C ILE A 163 22.31 -27.40 0.48
N VAL A 164 22.28 -26.11 0.13
CA VAL A 164 23.41 -25.18 0.34
C VAL A 164 23.66 -24.89 1.84
N ARG A 165 22.68 -25.12 2.71
CA ARG A 165 22.85 -25.03 4.18
C ARG A 165 23.46 -26.28 4.84
N ARG A 166 23.59 -27.41 4.13
CA ARG A 166 24.14 -28.65 4.71
C ARG A 166 25.66 -28.64 4.78
N ASN A 167 26.21 -29.34 5.77
CA ASN A 167 27.66 -29.54 5.87
C ASN A 167 28.16 -30.46 4.74
N GLY A 168 29.28 -30.11 4.11
CA GLY A 168 29.96 -30.97 3.13
C GLY A 168 29.46 -30.85 1.68
N ILE A 169 29.06 -29.66 1.25
CA ILE A 169 28.63 -29.40 -0.13
C ILE A 169 29.82 -29.47 -1.08
N SER A 170 29.68 -30.23 -2.16
CA SER A 170 30.66 -30.27 -3.26
C SER A 170 30.53 -29.06 -4.18
N GLU A 171 31.62 -28.70 -4.87
CA GLU A 171 31.63 -27.58 -5.81
C GLU A 171 30.60 -27.73 -6.93
N ASN A 172 30.38 -28.95 -7.43
CA ASN A 172 29.42 -29.25 -8.48
C ASN A 172 27.98 -28.98 -8.02
N VAL A 173 27.65 -29.39 -6.78
CA VAL A 173 26.32 -29.13 -6.21
C VAL A 173 26.12 -27.63 -6.01
N LEU A 174 27.15 -26.93 -5.51
CA LEU A 174 27.09 -25.47 -5.37
C LEU A 174 26.91 -24.77 -6.72
N ALA A 175 27.57 -25.22 -7.78
CA ALA A 175 27.44 -24.65 -9.12
C ALA A 175 26.00 -24.76 -9.64
N ILE A 176 25.37 -25.93 -9.49
CA ILE A 176 23.96 -26.15 -9.87
C ILE A 176 23.04 -25.27 -9.04
N SER A 177 23.15 -25.30 -7.71
CA SER A 177 22.31 -24.47 -6.83
C SER A 177 22.49 -22.98 -7.14
N ARG A 178 23.67 -22.57 -7.57
CA ARG A 178 23.95 -21.18 -7.93
C ARG A 178 23.35 -20.79 -9.28
N GLU A 179 23.48 -21.62 -10.30
CA GLU A 179 22.83 -21.41 -11.60
C GLU A 179 21.31 -21.22 -11.44
N GLN A 180 20.67 -22.01 -10.56
CA GLN A 180 19.24 -21.91 -10.30
C GLN A 180 18.82 -20.57 -9.68
N ILE A 181 19.60 -20.01 -8.75
CA ILE A 181 19.27 -18.70 -8.14
C ILE A 181 19.60 -17.55 -9.09
N GLU A 182 20.67 -17.66 -9.88
CA GLU A 182 21.03 -16.67 -10.90
C GLU A 182 19.97 -16.56 -11.98
N GLU A 183 19.51 -17.70 -12.51
CA GLU A 183 18.43 -17.78 -13.49
C GLU A 183 17.14 -17.18 -12.93
N TYR A 184 16.75 -17.59 -11.72
CA TYR A 184 15.55 -17.07 -11.06
C TYR A 184 15.63 -15.56 -10.81
N ALA A 185 16.77 -15.07 -10.35
CA ALA A 185 16.97 -13.65 -10.10
C ALA A 185 16.89 -12.85 -11.41
N SER A 186 17.52 -13.34 -12.48
CA SER A 186 17.50 -12.74 -13.81
C SER A 186 16.08 -12.62 -14.36
N GLU A 187 15.28 -13.69 -14.27
CA GLU A 187 13.87 -13.70 -14.70
C GLU A 187 13.02 -12.67 -13.94
N LEU A 188 13.29 -12.45 -12.65
CA LEU A 188 12.52 -11.53 -11.81
C LEU A 188 12.85 -10.05 -12.01
N ILE A 189 14.03 -9.71 -12.56
CA ILE A 189 14.46 -8.31 -12.70
C ILE A 189 13.45 -7.50 -13.53
N GLN A 190 13.03 -8.01 -14.68
CA GLN A 190 12.13 -7.29 -15.57
C GLN A 190 10.73 -7.11 -14.97
N PRO A 191 10.05 -8.15 -14.45
CA PRO A 191 8.77 -8.01 -13.77
C PRO A 191 8.81 -7.05 -12.57
N VAL A 192 9.86 -7.10 -11.74
CA VAL A 192 10.00 -6.19 -10.59
C VAL A 192 10.18 -4.74 -11.05
N ASN A 193 10.99 -4.48 -12.06
CA ASN A 193 11.15 -3.14 -12.62
C ASN A 193 9.85 -2.62 -13.25
N ALA A 194 9.08 -3.48 -13.92
CA ALA A 194 7.77 -3.14 -14.47
C ALA A 194 6.77 -2.79 -13.35
N ALA A 195 6.73 -3.58 -12.27
CA ALA A 195 5.88 -3.31 -11.11
C ALA A 195 6.23 -1.98 -10.44
N ILE A 196 7.52 -1.65 -10.28
CA ILE A 196 7.97 -0.37 -9.73
C ILE A 196 7.53 0.80 -10.61
N LYS A 197 7.69 0.67 -11.93
CA LYS A 197 7.26 1.69 -12.88
C LYS A 197 5.75 1.90 -12.80
N ALA A 198 4.95 0.83 -12.84
CA ALA A 198 3.50 0.90 -12.73
C ALA A 198 3.04 1.50 -11.39
N LEU A 199 3.70 1.18 -10.28
CA LEU A 199 3.42 1.77 -8.97
C LEU A 199 3.74 3.27 -8.93
N SER A 200 4.74 3.73 -9.68
CA SER A 200 5.06 5.15 -9.80
C SER A 200 4.04 5.91 -10.66
N GLU A 201 3.45 5.25 -11.65
CA GLU A 201 2.43 5.81 -12.55
C GLU A 201 1.06 5.91 -11.87
N GLU A 202 0.71 5.02 -10.93
CA GLU A 202 -0.50 5.16 -10.09
C GLU A 202 -0.53 6.47 -9.24
N ARG A 203 0.61 7.16 -9.14
CA ARG A 203 0.76 8.40 -8.37
C ARG A 203 0.43 9.66 -9.18
N ALA A 204 0.49 9.59 -10.51
CA ALA A 204 0.28 10.71 -11.43
C ALA A 204 -1.22 10.90 -11.73
#